data_AF-A0A8I1U741-F1
#
_entry.id   AF-A0A8I1U741-F1
#
_cell.length_a   1.000
_cell.length_b   1.000
_cell.length_c   1.000
_cell.angle_alpha   90.00
_cell.angle_beta   90.00
_cell.angle_gamma   90.00
#
_symmetry.space_group_name_H-M   'P 1'
#
loop_
_entity.id
_entity.type
_entity.pdbx_description
1 polymer ?
#
loop_
_entity_poly.entity_id
_entity_poly.type
_entity_poly.pdbx_seq_one_letter_code
_entity_poly.pdbx_strand_id
1 'polypeptide(L)' 'MESEINNKKYPKVFISFQLSEEANKLLTQSCKRSGRKKIPEAALRLEDHLNRFRSISELNQTTPNQPEALEANHGCTQNP' A
#
# COMPACT_ATOMS: atom_id res chain seq x y z
N MET A 1 29.23 7.62 29.83
CA MET A 1 28.21 8.38 29.09
C MET A 1 27.73 7.47 27.98
N GLU A 2 26.74 6.63 28.30
CA GLU A 2 26.13 5.66 27.41
C GLU A 2 25.56 6.33 26.16
N SER A 3 26.01 5.91 24.99
CA SER A 3 25.22 6.06 23.76
C SER A 3 24.70 4.67 23.40
N GLU A 4 23.49 4.37 23.86
CA GLU A 4 22.70 3.21 23.43
C GLU A 4 22.68 3.17 21.90
N ILE A 5 23.35 2.19 21.32
CA ILE A 5 23.25 1.85 19.90
C ILE A 5 21.83 1.31 19.73
N ASN A 6 20.92 2.20 19.34
CA ASN A 6 19.51 1.89 19.09
C ASN A 6 19.47 0.84 17.96
N ASN A 7 19.36 -0.42 18.36
CA ASN A 7 19.49 -1.60 17.50
C ASN A 7 18.21 -1.80 16.67
N LYS A 8 17.75 -0.75 15.99
CA LYS A 8 16.65 -0.86 15.03
C LYS A 8 17.21 -1.53 13.79
N LYS A 9 16.92 -2.83 13.69
CA LYS A 9 17.20 -3.66 12.51
C LYS A 9 16.73 -3.03 11.19
N TYR A 10 15.78 -2.08 11.24
CA TYR A 10 15.28 -1.32 10.10
C TYR A 10 15.06 0.18 10.46
N PRO A 11 16.00 1.09 10.12
CA PRO A 11 15.81 2.53 10.29
C PRO A 11 14.81 3.10 9.27
N LYS A 12 14.25 4.28 9.55
CA LYS A 12 13.43 5.01 8.57
C LYS A 12 14.32 5.47 7.42
N VAL A 13 13.90 5.20 6.19
CA VAL A 13 14.63 5.56 4.98
C VAL A 13 13.74 6.38 4.04
N PHE A 14 14.36 7.27 3.28
CA PHE A 14 13.70 7.98 2.19
C PHE A 14 13.92 7.22 0.88
N ILE A 15 12.82 6.91 0.20
CA ILE A 15 12.85 6.21 -1.09
C ILE A 15 12.28 7.16 -2.13
N SER A 16 13.06 7.43 -3.17
CA SER A 16 12.63 8.18 -4.36
C SER A 16 12.52 7.22 -5.54
N PHE A 17 11.37 7.17 -6.19
CA PHE A 17 11.14 6.36 -7.38
C PHE A 17 10.32 7.13 -8.39
N GLN A 18 10.46 6.78 -9.66
CA GLN A 18 9.62 7.29 -10.74
C GLN A 18 8.35 6.44 -10.84
N LEU A 19 7.21 7.10 -10.99
CA LEU A 19 5.91 6.46 -11.20
C LEU A 19 5.58 6.49 -12.69
N SER A 20 5.00 5.40 -13.20
CA SER A 20 4.38 5.40 -14.52
C SER A 20 3.23 6.41 -14.57
N GLU A 21 2.88 6.85 -15.78
CA GLU A 21 1.81 7.82 -16.00
C GLU A 21 0.47 7.34 -15.42
N GLU A 22 0.15 6.06 -15.60
CA GLU A 22 -1.06 5.43 -15.07
C GLU A 22 -1.07 5.44 -13.53
N ALA A 23 0.04 5.04 -12.90
CA ALA A 23 0.13 5.03 -11.44
C ALA A 23 0.06 6.45 -10.86
N ASN A 24 0.67 7.44 -11.52
CA ASN A 24 0.57 8.84 -11.14
C ASN A 24 -0.87 9.37 -11.29
N LYS A 25 -1.61 8.95 -12.32
CA LYS A 25 -3.03 9.28 -12.50
C LYS A 25 -3.86 8.72 -11.33
N LEU A 26 -3.69 7.44 -10.99
CA LEU A 26 -4.39 6.79 -9.87
C LEU A 26 -4.05 7.44 -8.51
N LEU A 27 -2.77 7.75 -8.29
CA LEU A 27 -2.31 8.45 -7.09
C LEU A 27 -2.93 9.85 -7.00
N THR A 28 -2.97 10.59 -8.10
CA THR A 28 -3.55 11.94 -8.14
C THR A 28 -5.04 11.91 -7.81
N GLN A 29 -5.81 10.97 -8.39
CA GLN A 29 -7.22 10.81 -8.07
C GLN A 29 -7.44 10.45 -6.59
N SER A 30 -6.55 9.63 -6.04
CA SER A 30 -6.60 9.28 -4.62
C SER A 30 -6.31 10.46 -3.70
N CYS A 31 -5.30 11.27 -4.03
CA CYS A 31 -4.99 12.51 -3.31
C CYS A 31 -6.18 13.48 -3.32
N LYS A 32 -6.86 13.63 -4.46
CA LYS A 32 -8.07 14.49 -4.57
C LYS A 32 -9.19 14.01 -3.65
N ARG A 33 -9.39 12.70 -3.50
CA ARG A 33 -10.40 12.11 -2.62
C ARG A 33 -10.03 12.23 -1.14
N SER A 34 -8.76 12.03 -0.79
CA SER A 34 -8.29 12.05 0.60
C SER A 34 -7.94 13.45 1.12
N GLY A 35 -7.80 14.45 0.23
CA GLY A 35 -7.32 15.79 0.56
C GLY A 35 -5.82 15.83 0.92
N ARG A 36 -5.08 14.74 0.73
CA ARG A 36 -3.64 14.66 1.06
C ARG A 36 -2.75 15.07 -0.11
N LYS A 37 -1.51 15.46 0.20
CA LYS A 37 -0.45 15.66 -0.81
C LYS A 37 0.00 14.32 -1.39
N LYS A 38 0.62 14.34 -2.58
CA LYS A 38 1.08 13.13 -3.29
C LYS A 38 2.07 12.27 -2.50
N ILE A 39 3.07 12.88 -1.87
CA ILE A 39 4.11 12.15 -1.13
C ILE A 39 3.51 11.36 0.05
N PRO A 40 2.76 11.97 0.99
CA PRO A 40 2.19 11.21 2.11
C PRO A 40 1.16 10.17 1.67
N GLU A 41 0.37 10.43 0.62
CA GLU A 41 -0.55 9.44 0.07
C GLU A 41 0.19 8.26 -0.57
N ALA A 42 1.31 8.50 -1.26
CA ALA A 42 2.14 7.45 -1.86
C ALA A 42 2.82 6.59 -0.79
N ALA A 43 3.38 7.23 0.25
CA ALA A 43 3.98 6.52 1.39
C ALA A 43 2.93 5.63 2.08
N LEU A 44 1.75 6.18 2.38
CA LEU A 44 0.66 5.43 2.99
C LEU A 44 0.24 4.22 2.14
N ARG A 45 0.11 4.39 0.82
CA ARG A 45 -0.25 3.29 -0.09
C ARG A 45 0.82 2.23 -0.19
N LEU A 46 2.10 2.63 -0.17
CA LEU A 46 3.22 1.70 -0.19
C LEU A 46 3.27 0.89 1.12
N GLU A 47 3.15 1.55 2.27
CA GLU A 47 3.10 0.90 3.59
C GLU A 47 1.91 -0.06 3.70
N ASP A 48 0.72 0.36 3.27
CA ASP A 48 -0.48 -0.48 3.22
C ASP A 48 -0.26 -1.73 2.35
N HIS A 49 0.29 -1.53 1.13
CA HIS A 49 0.55 -2.63 0.21
C HIS A 49 1.56 -3.64 0.77
N LEU A 50 2.66 -3.16 1.37
CA LEU A 50 3.68 -4.02 1.99
C LEU A 50 3.15 -4.77 3.22
N ASN A 51 2.24 -4.17 3.99
CA ASN A 51 1.59 -4.86 5.11
C ASN A 51 0.60 -5.93 4.64
N ARG A 52 -0.11 -5.68 3.54
CA ARG A 52 -1.17 -6.57 3.06
C ARG A 52 -0.64 -7.75 2.25
N PHE A 53 0.45 -7.56 1.51
CA PHE A 53 0.98 -8.56 0.58
C PHE A 53 2.42 -8.95 0.92
N ARG A 54 2.68 -10.26 0.97
CA ARG A 54 4.00 -10.84 1.20
C ARG A 54 4.90 -10.74 -0.03
N SER A 55 4.29 -10.94 -1.21
CA SER A 55 5.01 -11.08 -2.47
C SER A 55 4.19 -10.48 -3.60
N ILE A 56 4.91 -9.86 -4.53
CA ILE A 56 4.44 -9.43 -5.85
C ILE A 56 5.25 -10.20 -6.90
N SER A 57 4.98 -11.50 -7.04
CA SER A 57 5.78 -12.35 -7.93
C SER A 57 5.59 -11.96 -9.41
N GLU A 58 4.41 -11.47 -9.79
CA GLU A 58 4.11 -10.96 -11.13
C GLU A 58 3.14 -9.77 -11.06
N LEU A 59 3.05 -8.99 -12.15
CA LEU A 59 2.09 -7.88 -12.25
C LEU A 59 0.66 -8.42 -12.11
N ASN A 60 -0.09 -7.90 -11.13
CA ASN A 60 -1.43 -8.38 -10.72
C ASN A 60 -1.45 -9.71 -9.94
N GLN A 61 -0.31 -10.29 -9.60
CA GLN A 61 -0.24 -11.46 -8.73
C GLN A 61 0.34 -11.05 -7.38
N THR A 62 -0.53 -11.00 -6.38
CA THR A 62 -0.14 -10.65 -5.02
C THR A 62 -0.44 -11.82 -4.09
N THR A 63 0.54 -12.29 -3.34
CA THR A 63 0.30 -13.28 -2.27
C THR A 63 -0.04 -12.52 -0.99
N PRO A 64 -1.28 -12.62 -0.46
CA PRO A 64 -1.65 -11.92 0.76
C PRO A 64 -0.89 -12.46 1.98
N ASN A 65 -0.65 -11.60 2.97
CA ASN A 65 -0.01 -11.98 4.24
C ASN A 65 -0.94 -12.78 5.17
N GLN A 66 -2.26 -12.78 4.92
CA GLN A 66 -3.23 -13.61 5.62
C GLN A 66 -3.96 -14.52 4.63
N PRO A 67 -4.26 -15.78 5.00
CA PRO A 67 -5.15 -16.61 4.21
C PRO A 67 -6.50 -15.93 4.17
N GLU A 68 -6.98 -15.62 2.96
CA GLU A 68 -8.34 -15.16 2.71
C GLU A 68 -9.29 -16.12 3.44
N ALA A 69 -9.97 -15.61 4.47
CA ALA A 69 -11.23 -16.23 4.88
C ALA A 69 -12.15 -16.09 3.68
N LEU A 70 -12.34 -17.21 3.00
CA LEU A 70 -13.39 -17.43 2.02
C LEU A 70 -14.74 -17.12 2.69
N GLU A 71 -15.21 -15.88 2.60
CA GLU A 71 -16.61 -15.54 2.85
C GLU A 71 -17.24 -15.14 1.52
N ALA A 72 -17.44 -16.19 0.74
CA ALA A 72 -18.67 -16.55 0.05
C ALA A 72 -19.74 -15.47 -0.22
N ASN A 73 -20.22 -15.54 -1.46
CA ASN A 73 -21.58 -15.26 -1.93
C ASN A 73 -21.93 -13.85 -2.43
N HIS A 74 -22.03 -13.82 -3.77
CA HIS A 74 -22.91 -12.99 -4.56
C HIS A 74 -24.26 -12.70 -3.88
N GLY A 75 -24.58 -11.40 -3.77
CA GLY A 75 -25.90 -10.91 -3.40
C GLY A 75 -26.14 -9.58 -4.08
N CYS A 76 -26.22 -9.58 -5.42
CA CYS A 76 -26.75 -8.46 -6.18
C CYS A 76 -28.21 -8.26 -5.75
N THR A 77 -28.45 -7.38 -4.78
CA THR A 77 -29.80 -6.90 -4.50
C THR A 77 -30.07 -5.76 -5.48
N GLN A 78 -30.64 -6.11 -6.63
CA GLN A 78 -31.45 -5.16 -7.38
C GLN A 78 -32.58 -4.72 -6.47
N ASN A 79 -32.77 -3.41 -6.33
CA ASN A 79 -33.98 -2.85 -5.73
C ASN A 79 -34.72 -2.01 -6.80
N PRO A 80 -36.06 -1.98 -6.70
CA PRO A 80 -37.01 -1.74 -7.80
C PRO A 80 -37.14 -0.28 -8.24
#